data_AF-A0A345RDD0-F1
#
_entry.id   AF-A0A345RDD0-F1
#
_cell.length_a   1.000
_cell.length_b   1.000
_cell.length_c   1.000
_cell.angle_alpha   90.00
_cell.angle_beta   90.00
_cell.angle_gamma   90.00
#
_symmetry.space_group_name_H-M   'P 1'
#
loop_
_entity.id
_entity.type
_entity.pdbx_description
1 polymer ?
#
loop_
_entity_poly.entity_id
_entity_poly.type
_entity_poly.pdbx_seq_one_letter_code
_entity_poly.pdbx_strand_id
1 'polypeptide(L)'
;MENNTLSQKGSVTDAVSGSSDRPFNRKMRRIITRFCRDEDGVITIFAVYMLLLIVAIGGFGVNLMHNEMVRTKVQSTLDRAILAAADLEQTLPADEVVEDYFAKAGMSQYLEGVQVTPGPALPTTYFRIVKATART
;
A
#
# COMPACT_ATOMS: atom_id res chain seq x y z
N MET A 1 -46.08 -16.93 -86.08
CA MET A 1 -44.78 -16.43 -86.56
C MET A 1 -44.13 -15.78 -85.35
N GLU A 2 -43.19 -16.47 -84.70
CA GLU A 2 -41.74 -16.30 -84.93
C GLU A 2 -41.30 -14.86 -84.56
N ASN A 3 -40.36 -14.56 -83.67
CA ASN A 3 -39.24 -15.32 -83.15
C ASN A 3 -38.66 -14.67 -81.88
N ASN A 4 -38.05 -15.53 -81.06
CA ASN A 4 -36.98 -15.19 -80.14
C ASN A 4 -35.65 -15.14 -80.93
N THR A 5 -34.72 -14.23 -80.61
CA THR A 5 -33.27 -14.52 -80.46
C THR A 5 -32.45 -13.26 -80.15
N LEU A 6 -31.89 -13.24 -78.94
CA LEU A 6 -30.47 -12.94 -78.61
C LEU A 6 -29.92 -11.53 -78.86
N SER A 7 -29.53 -10.83 -77.78
CA SER A 7 -28.15 -10.88 -77.24
C SER A 7 -27.70 -9.59 -76.53
N GLN A 8 -27.77 -9.65 -75.18
CA GLN A 8 -26.69 -9.33 -74.23
C GLN A 8 -26.12 -7.89 -74.03
N LYS A 9 -26.13 -7.51 -72.73
CA LYS A 9 -25.08 -6.79 -71.95
C LYS A 9 -25.19 -5.24 -71.91
N GLY A 10 -25.22 -4.53 -70.77
CA GLY A 10 -25.18 -4.84 -69.34
C GLY A 10 -24.94 -3.56 -68.49
N SER A 11 -25.32 -3.60 -67.20
CA SER A 11 -24.99 -2.67 -66.09
C SER A 11 -25.54 -1.23 -66.22
N VAL A 12 -26.04 -0.55 -65.20
CA VAL A 12 -25.74 -0.47 -63.77
C VAL A 12 -27.05 0.01 -63.10
N THR A 13 -27.53 -0.59 -62.00
CA THR A 13 -28.34 0.07 -60.93
C THR A 13 -29.08 -0.91 -60.01
N ASP A 14 -28.99 -2.22 -60.21
CA ASP A 14 -29.46 -3.24 -59.25
C ASP A 14 -28.51 -3.37 -58.04
N ALA A 15 -28.30 -2.26 -57.33
CA ALA A 15 -27.42 -2.19 -56.17
C ALA A 15 -28.16 -1.69 -54.92
N VAL A 16 -29.41 -2.08 -54.69
CA VAL A 16 -30.02 -2.01 -53.35
C VAL A 16 -30.95 -3.20 -53.17
N SER A 17 -30.82 -3.88 -52.03
CA SER A 17 -31.71 -4.92 -51.51
C SER A 17 -31.32 -6.38 -51.80
N GLY A 18 -30.15 -6.77 -51.29
CA GLY A 18 -29.94 -8.13 -50.78
C GLY A 18 -29.98 -8.12 -49.26
N SER A 19 -31.13 -8.43 -48.64
CA SER A 19 -31.20 -8.68 -47.20
C SER A 19 -30.53 -10.03 -46.90
N SER A 20 -29.41 -9.97 -46.19
CA SER A 20 -28.53 -11.09 -45.91
C SER A 20 -29.01 -11.89 -44.70
N ASP A 21 -29.62 -13.04 -44.94
CA ASP A 21 -29.87 -14.02 -43.88
C ASP A 21 -28.56 -14.74 -43.52
N ARG A 22 -27.93 -14.33 -42.40
CA ARG A 22 -26.73 -14.99 -41.84
C ARG A 22 -27.12 -15.95 -40.71
N PRO A 23 -27.36 -17.26 -40.96
CA PRO A 23 -27.74 -18.23 -39.91
C PRO A 23 -26.61 -18.55 -38.92
N PHE A 24 -25.36 -18.22 -39.26
CA PHE A 24 -24.18 -18.44 -38.42
C PHE A 24 -24.19 -17.60 -37.12
N ASN A 25 -24.74 -16.39 -37.17
CA ASN A 25 -24.65 -15.42 -36.07
C ASN A 25 -25.55 -15.80 -34.87
N ARG A 26 -26.62 -16.56 -35.09
CA ARG A 26 -27.58 -16.93 -34.02
C ARG A 26 -27.07 -18.05 -33.11
N LYS A 27 -26.32 -19.01 -33.65
CA LYS A 27 -25.71 -20.09 -32.84
C LYS A 27 -24.55 -19.55 -32.00
N MET A 28 -23.68 -18.75 -32.61
CA MET A 28 -22.55 -18.13 -31.92
C MET A 28 -23.02 -17.20 -30.79
N ARG A 29 -24.03 -16.36 -31.07
CA ARG A 29 -24.60 -15.46 -30.06
C ARG A 29 -25.24 -16.21 -28.90
N ARG A 30 -25.88 -17.35 -29.13
CA ARG A 30 -26.46 -18.19 -28.07
C ARG A 30 -25.38 -18.80 -27.16
N ILE A 31 -24.27 -19.25 -27.74
CA ILE A 31 -23.14 -19.80 -26.99
C ILE A 31 -22.51 -18.69 -26.15
N ILE A 32 -22.24 -17.52 -26.73
CA ILE A 32 -21.68 -16.37 -26.01
C ILE A 32 -22.61 -15.92 -24.88
N THR A 33 -23.93 -15.81 -25.11
CA THR A 33 -24.87 -15.42 -24.04
C THR A 33 -25.03 -16.46 -22.94
N ARG A 34 -24.86 -17.75 -23.25
CA ARG A 34 -24.87 -18.81 -22.23
C ARG A 34 -23.57 -18.80 -21.44
N PHE A 35 -22.45 -18.61 -22.12
CA PHE A 35 -21.13 -18.53 -21.51
C PHE A 35 -21.00 -17.31 -20.61
N CYS A 36 -21.39 -16.11 -21.06
CA CYS A 36 -21.43 -14.93 -20.19
C CYS A 36 -22.33 -15.15 -18.96
N ARG A 37 -23.49 -15.79 -19.13
CA ARG A 37 -24.40 -16.06 -18.01
C ARG A 37 -23.84 -17.10 -17.02
N ASP A 38 -23.04 -18.05 -17.49
CA ASP A 38 -22.34 -19.02 -16.63
C ASP A 38 -21.09 -18.39 -15.98
N GLU A 39 -20.41 -17.47 -16.65
CA GLU A 39 -19.25 -16.73 -16.14
C GLU A 39 -19.63 -15.61 -15.15
N ASP A 40 -20.83 -15.02 -15.24
CA ASP A 40 -21.30 -13.96 -14.33
C ASP A 40 -21.19 -14.40 -12.85
N GLY A 41 -21.46 -15.68 -12.55
CA GLY A 41 -21.30 -16.23 -11.20
C GLY A 41 -19.84 -16.43 -10.78
N VAL A 42 -19.01 -16.93 -11.70
CA VAL A 42 -17.59 -17.25 -11.44
C VAL A 42 -16.76 -15.98 -11.26
N ILE A 43 -16.97 -14.96 -12.11
CA ILE A 43 -16.30 -13.67 -12.01
C ILE A 43 -16.69 -12.95 -10.72
N THR A 44 -17.97 -13.03 -10.32
CA THR A 44 -18.44 -12.43 -9.05
C THR A 44 -17.75 -13.07 -7.85
N ILE A 45 -17.71 -14.40 -7.78
CA ILE A 45 -17.05 -15.12 -6.69
C ILE A 45 -15.54 -14.81 -6.68
N PHE A 46 -14.90 -14.82 -7.85
CA PHE A 46 -13.48 -14.48 -8.00
C PHE A 46 -13.18 -13.05 -7.54
N ALA A 47 -14.01 -12.07 -7.92
CA ALA A 47 -13.84 -10.67 -7.53
C ALA A 47 -14.00 -10.48 -6.01
N VAL A 48 -14.95 -11.19 -5.38
CA VAL A 48 -15.09 -11.20 -3.92
C VAL A 48 -13.83 -11.77 -3.26
N TYR A 49 -13.28 -12.88 -3.76
CA TYR A 49 -12.03 -13.41 -3.21
C TYR A 49 -10.85 -12.48 -3.40
N MET A 50 -10.71 -11.82 -4.56
CA MET A 50 -9.66 -10.82 -4.79
C MET A 50 -9.81 -9.63 -3.84
N LEU A 51 -11.04 -9.15 -3.63
CA LEU A 51 -11.32 -8.08 -2.67
C LEU A 51 -10.91 -8.49 -1.25
N LEU A 52 -11.27 -9.70 -0.82
CA LEU A 52 -10.89 -10.24 0.49
C LEU A 52 -9.37 -10.38 0.62
N LEU A 53 -8.67 -10.80 -0.43
CA LEU A 53 -7.22 -10.91 -0.44
C LEU A 53 -6.54 -9.54 -0.33
N ILE A 54 -7.02 -8.53 -1.04
CA ILE A 54 -6.49 -7.16 -0.95
C ILE A 54 -6.67 -6.62 0.46
N VAL A 55 -7.85 -6.81 1.08
CA VAL A 55 -8.10 -6.38 2.46
C VAL A 55 -7.23 -7.16 3.45
N ALA A 56 -7.06 -8.47 3.26
CA ALA A 56 -6.23 -9.29 4.13
C ALA A 56 -4.75 -8.88 4.08
N ILE A 57 -4.20 -8.70 2.87
CA ILE A 57 -2.81 -8.28 2.66
C ILE A 57 -2.62 -6.83 3.15
N GLY A 58 -3.56 -5.93 2.85
CA GLY A 58 -3.54 -4.55 3.32
C GLY A 58 -3.58 -4.47 4.85
N GLY A 59 -4.45 -5.26 5.48
CA GLY A 59 -4.52 -5.39 6.94
C GLY A 59 -3.19 -5.86 7.51
N PHE A 60 -2.60 -6.93 6.96
CA PHE A 60 -1.29 -7.41 7.39
C PHE A 60 -0.18 -6.36 7.24
N GLY A 61 -0.18 -5.63 6.11
CA GLY A 61 0.79 -4.56 5.85
C GLY A 61 0.73 -3.42 6.87
N VAL A 62 -0.48 -2.98 7.25
CA VAL A 62 -0.66 -1.95 8.29
C VAL A 62 -0.16 -2.44 9.66
N ASN A 63 -0.40 -3.71 10.00
CA ASN A 63 0.10 -4.29 11.25
C ASN A 63 1.64 -4.30 11.28
N LEU A 64 2.29 -4.67 10.19
CA LEU A 64 3.75 -4.64 10.09
C LEU A 64 4.28 -3.21 10.18
N MET A 65 3.72 -2.28 9.39
CA MET A 65 4.12 -0.88 9.40
C MET A 65 3.93 -0.23 10.77
N HIS A 66 2.89 -0.59 11.52
CA HIS A 66 2.69 -0.09 12.86
C HIS A 66 3.82 -0.51 13.81
N ASN A 67 4.19 -1.80 13.80
CA ASN A 67 5.26 -2.32 14.65
C ASN A 67 6.62 -1.71 14.28
N GLU A 68 6.92 -1.61 12.99
CA GLU A 68 8.16 -0.99 12.52
C GLU A 68 8.21 0.50 12.88
N MET A 69 7.08 1.21 12.75
CA MET A 69 6.98 2.63 13.12
C MET A 69 7.24 2.85 14.60
N VAL A 70 6.69 2.03 15.50
CA VAL A 70 6.96 2.13 16.95
C VAL A 70 8.45 1.98 17.21
N ARG A 71 9.08 0.99 16.59
CA ARG A 71 10.52 0.74 16.72
C ARG A 71 11.36 1.94 16.28
N THR A 72 11.09 2.47 15.09
CA THR A 72 11.78 3.68 14.57
C THR A 72 11.53 4.89 15.46
N LYS A 73 10.31 5.06 15.99
CA LYS A 73 9.96 6.21 16.84
C LYS A 73 10.69 6.17 18.19
N VAL A 74 10.80 5.00 18.83
CA VAL A 74 11.58 4.84 20.07
C VAL A 74 13.04 5.21 19.81
N GLN A 75 13.64 4.65 18.75
CA GLN A 75 15.05 4.92 18.41
C GLN A 75 15.31 6.41 18.12
N SER A 76 14.45 7.05 17.31
CA SER A 76 14.59 8.49 17.01
C SER A 76 14.44 9.38 18.25
N THR A 77 13.55 9.01 19.17
CA THR A 77 13.37 9.74 20.43
C THR A 77 14.60 9.59 21.31
N LEU A 78 15.12 8.35 21.43
CA LEU A 78 16.31 8.03 22.21
C LEU A 78 17.54 8.82 21.73
N ASP A 79 17.79 8.87 20.43
CA ASP A 79 18.94 9.61 19.86
C ASP A 79 18.87 11.10 20.20
N ARG A 80 17.70 11.71 20.04
CA ARG A 80 17.49 13.13 20.35
C ARG A 80 17.62 13.41 21.84
N ALA A 81 17.10 12.50 22.67
CA ALA A 81 17.18 12.57 24.11
C ALA A 81 18.63 12.46 24.61
N ILE A 82 19.41 11.51 24.08
CA ILE A 82 20.83 11.34 24.44
C ILE A 82 21.65 12.55 24.01
N LEU A 83 21.44 13.09 22.81
CA LEU A 83 22.16 14.28 22.36
C LEU A 83 21.83 15.50 23.22
N ALA A 84 20.55 15.73 23.56
CA ALA A 84 20.16 16.82 24.45
C ALA A 84 20.70 16.61 25.89
N ALA A 85 20.69 15.38 26.36
CA ALA A 85 21.25 14.99 27.65
C ALA A 85 22.79 14.90 27.64
N ALA A 86 23.46 15.05 26.50
CA ALA A 86 24.92 15.15 26.45
C ALA A 86 25.39 16.60 26.52
N ASP A 87 24.54 17.57 26.16
CA ASP A 87 24.84 19.00 26.20
C ASP A 87 25.11 19.48 27.63
N LEU A 88 26.19 20.24 27.85
CA LEU A 88 26.64 20.67 29.18
C LEU A 88 26.06 22.03 29.59
N GLU A 89 25.48 22.79 28.66
CA GLU A 89 24.86 24.09 28.96
C GLU A 89 23.43 23.97 29.51
N GLN A 90 22.88 22.76 29.54
CA GLN A 90 21.50 22.51 29.95
C GLN A 90 21.34 22.57 31.50
N THR A 91 20.28 23.22 31.96
CA THR A 91 20.06 23.55 33.38
C THR A 91 19.45 22.43 34.22
N LEU A 92 18.85 21.41 33.59
CA LEU A 92 18.28 20.24 34.24
C LEU A 92 19.36 19.15 34.44
N PRO A 93 19.13 18.14 35.29
CA PRO A 93 19.99 16.97 35.29
C PRO A 93 19.75 16.10 34.04
N ALA A 94 20.76 15.33 33.62
CA ALA A 94 20.75 14.65 32.31
C ALA A 94 19.69 13.55 32.19
N ASP A 95 19.40 12.88 33.30
CA ASP A 95 18.33 11.90 33.45
C ASP A 95 16.94 12.52 33.23
N GLU A 96 16.64 13.64 33.89
CA GLU A 96 15.38 14.37 33.70
C GLU A 96 15.18 14.84 32.25
N VAL A 97 16.26 15.23 31.56
CA VAL A 97 16.18 15.60 30.14
C VAL A 97 15.77 14.42 29.26
N VAL A 98 16.32 13.22 29.52
CA VAL A 98 15.91 12.03 28.76
C VAL A 98 14.44 11.70 29.04
N GLU A 99 14.01 11.75 30.31
CA GLU A 99 12.62 11.49 30.69
C GLU A 99 11.65 12.47 30.04
N ASP A 100 11.97 13.76 30.02
CA ASP A 100 11.14 14.81 29.41
C ASP A 100 11.02 14.64 27.89
N TYR A 101 12.08 14.23 27.20
CA TYR A 101 12.01 13.92 25.77
C TYR A 101 11.10 12.71 25.49
N PHE A 102 11.16 11.67 26.31
CA PHE A 102 10.28 10.51 26.19
C PHE A 102 8.81 10.87 26.53
N ALA A 103 8.59 11.72 27.53
CA ALA A 103 7.26 12.26 27.87
C ALA A 103 6.66 13.08 26.73
N LYS A 104 7.45 14.00 26.14
CA LYS A 104 7.04 14.81 24.98
C LYS A 104 6.76 13.98 23.74
N ALA A 105 7.47 12.87 23.53
CA ALA A 105 7.24 11.96 22.42
C ALA A 105 6.03 11.02 22.63
N GLY A 106 5.47 10.98 23.84
CA GLY A 106 4.44 10.03 24.25
C GLY A 106 4.96 8.58 24.37
N MET A 107 6.25 8.42 24.67
CA MET A 107 6.96 7.13 24.65
C MET A 107 7.47 6.69 26.03
N SER A 108 7.06 7.35 27.13
CA SER A 108 7.55 7.07 28.50
C SER A 108 7.50 5.60 28.90
N GLN A 109 6.51 4.85 28.42
CA GLN A 109 6.36 3.41 28.68
C GLN A 109 7.47 2.52 28.11
N TYR A 110 8.25 3.04 27.15
CA TYR A 110 9.33 2.31 26.48
C TYR A 110 10.71 2.59 27.07
N LEU A 111 10.82 3.48 28.08
CA LEU A 111 12.07 3.84 28.75
C LEU A 111 12.32 2.91 29.94
N GLU A 112 13.39 2.10 29.91
CA GLU A 112 13.71 1.15 30.99
C GLU A 112 14.69 1.70 32.03
N GLY A 113 15.52 2.67 31.65
CA GLY A 113 16.41 3.34 32.60
C GLY A 113 17.48 4.21 31.96
N VAL A 114 17.92 5.22 32.69
CA VAL A 114 18.96 6.16 32.29
C VAL A 114 20.14 6.06 33.26
N GLN A 115 21.34 5.85 32.74
CA GLN A 115 22.59 5.85 33.48
C GLN A 115 23.47 6.98 32.96
N VAL A 116 23.78 7.92 33.85
CA VAL A 116 24.68 9.03 33.57
C VAL A 116 26.00 8.71 34.25
N THR A 117 27.08 8.60 33.47
CA THR A 117 28.44 8.46 34.01
C THR A 117 29.15 9.80 33.88
N PRO A 118 29.41 10.51 35.00
CA PRO A 118 30.26 11.69 35.01
C PRO A 118 31.67 11.31 34.50
N GLY A 119 32.28 12.18 33.69
CA GLY A 119 33.67 12.00 33.28
C GLY A 119 34.59 12.00 34.52
N PRO A 120 35.39 10.95 34.76
CA PRO A 120 36.28 10.94 35.91
C PRO A 120 37.45 11.90 35.66
N ALA A 121 37.70 12.74 36.68
CA ALA A 121 38.86 13.60 36.87
C ALA A 121 38.94 14.87 35.99
N LEU A 122 38.34 15.97 36.45
CA LEU A 122 38.98 17.30 36.64
C LEU A 122 37.94 18.30 37.20
N PRO A 123 38.35 19.39 37.90
CA PRO A 123 37.45 20.44 38.42
C PRO A 123 36.62 21.16 37.34
N THR A 124 36.99 20.98 36.07
CA THR A 124 36.34 21.47 34.86
C THR A 124 36.15 20.30 33.89
N THR A 125 35.08 19.51 34.08
CA THR A 125 34.80 18.39 33.17
C THR A 125 34.02 18.91 31.95
N TYR A 126 34.65 18.86 30.77
CA TYR A 126 34.08 19.33 29.49
C TYR A 126 33.26 18.26 28.74
N PHE A 127 32.97 17.10 29.34
CA PHE A 127 32.18 16.05 28.70
C PHE A 127 31.45 15.16 29.72
N ARG A 128 30.28 14.63 29.34
CA ARG A 128 29.53 13.63 30.12
C ARG A 128 29.12 12.46 29.22
N ILE A 129 29.08 11.25 29.77
CA ILE A 129 28.63 10.06 29.05
C ILE A 129 27.22 9.71 29.53
N VAL A 130 26.26 9.72 28.61
CA VAL A 130 24.88 9.32 28.89
C VAL A 130 24.58 7.99 28.20
N LYS A 131 24.05 7.05 28.98
CA LYS A 131 23.52 5.77 28.49
C LYS A 131 22.05 5.70 28.86
N ALA A 132 21.18 5.55 27.88
CA ALA A 132 19.75 5.32 28.12
C ALA A 132 19.34 4.01 27.43
N THR A 133 18.53 3.21 28.12
CA THR A 133 18.04 1.91 27.63
C THR A 133 16.54 2.02 27.38
N ALA A 134 16.11 1.68 26.18
CA ALA A 134 14.71 1.64 25.79
C ALA A 134 14.37 0.31 25.11
N ARG A 135 13.16 -0.20 25.36
CA ARG A 135 12.62 -1.43 24.76
C ARG A 135 11.38 -1.10 23.95
N THR A 136 11.17 -1.80 22.84
CA THR A 136 9.97 -1.72 21.99
C THR A 136 9.09 -2.93 22.15
#